data_AF-A0A9D9GXB3-F1
#
_entry.id   AF-A0A9D9GXB3-F1
#
_cell.length_a   1.000
_cell.length_b   1.000
_cell.length_c   1.000
_cell.angle_alpha   90.00
_cell.angle_beta   90.00
_cell.angle_gamma   90.00
#
_symmetry.space_group_name_H-M   'P 1'
#
loop_
_entity.id
_entity.type
_entity.pdbx_description
1 polymer ?
#
loop_
_entity_poly.entity_id
_entity_poly.type
_entity_poly.pdbx_seq_one_letter_code
_entity_poly.pdbx_strand_id
1 'polypeptide(L)'
;MDKKEMLEQKFIEKAIKKHNGKYDYSKVEYVNSYTKVCIICPKHGEFWQTPGRHLMGDNCLECGNEKRGKNRFTKEEFVEKAQEIHKNEDGTPKYDYSKVEYKNANTKVCIICKKHGEFWMTPLAHLYGAQGCPKCAGRNLTQEDILSMFREKHGDKYDYSKVIYTKMHDKVKIICPIHGEFEQTPSKHLLGQGCPKCSAIERAIHRRITKEEFIERARKIHGNKYDYSNVKYNKIIDKVKIICPIHGEFEQRGFDHLHGHGCSKCCQSSLERKIELLLKENNIEYIHQCNYKTFPWLGKLKLDFYLPKQNIAIECQGSQHFIPIEHFGGDNEFEVIKERDNRKYQFCKENNLKILYFAEIKEVDYFLGEKLIKNNNDLLVEIKK
;
A
#
# COMPACT_ATOMS: atom_id res chain seq x y z
N MET A 1 31.64 -46.72 -55.82
CA MET A 1 30.53 -45.78 -55.60
C MET A 1 30.80 -44.54 -56.40
N ASP A 2 29.88 -44.21 -57.29
CA ASP A 2 29.87 -42.93 -57.98
C ASP A 2 29.76 -41.78 -56.95
N LYS A 3 30.35 -40.61 -57.25
CA LYS A 3 30.31 -39.43 -56.36
C LYS A 3 28.86 -39.02 -56.06
N LYS A 4 27.94 -39.29 -56.99
CA LYS A 4 26.50 -39.06 -56.86
C LYS A 4 25.86 -40.00 -55.83
N GLU A 5 26.14 -41.30 -55.88
CA GLU A 5 25.63 -42.32 -54.93
C GLU A 5 26.08 -41.99 -53.49
N MET A 6 27.33 -41.57 -53.30
CA MET A 6 27.86 -41.19 -51.99
C MET A 6 27.13 -39.97 -51.38
N LEU A 7 26.74 -38.99 -52.21
CA LEU A 7 26.03 -37.80 -51.76
C LEU A 7 24.57 -38.11 -51.41
N GLU A 8 23.92 -38.97 -52.18
CA GLU A 8 22.57 -39.46 -51.92
C GLU A 8 22.48 -40.21 -50.59
N GLN A 9 23.38 -41.18 -50.38
CA GLN A 9 23.41 -41.98 -49.16
C GLN A 9 23.68 -41.10 -47.92
N LYS A 10 24.58 -40.12 -48.05
CA LYS A 10 24.86 -39.14 -46.99
C LYS A 10 23.66 -38.24 -46.67
N PHE A 11 22.81 -37.91 -47.65
CA PHE A 11 21.55 -37.21 -47.39
C PHE A 11 20.56 -38.09 -46.64
N ILE A 12 20.37 -39.34 -47.10
CA ILE A 12 19.42 -40.30 -46.51
C ILE A 12 19.79 -40.57 -45.04
N GLU A 13 21.06 -40.82 -44.73
CA GLU A 13 21.53 -41.03 -43.34
C GLU A 13 21.19 -39.84 -42.43
N LYS A 14 21.46 -38.61 -42.89
CA LYS A 14 21.13 -37.38 -42.15
C LYS A 14 19.63 -37.21 -41.97
N ALA A 15 18.85 -37.55 -43.00
CA ALA A 15 17.40 -37.41 -42.99
C ALA A 15 16.74 -38.43 -42.05
N ILE A 16 17.21 -39.69 -42.03
CA ILE A 16 16.81 -40.72 -41.07
C ILE A 16 17.10 -40.26 -39.65
N LYS A 17 18.31 -39.73 -39.39
CA LYS A 17 18.67 -39.22 -38.06
C LYS A 17 17.79 -38.05 -37.63
N LYS A 18 17.52 -37.09 -38.53
CA LYS A 18 16.72 -35.89 -38.22
C LYS A 18 15.26 -36.22 -37.88
N HIS A 19 14.66 -37.17 -38.60
CA HIS A 19 13.26 -37.53 -38.46
C HIS A 19 13.05 -38.86 -37.72
N ASN A 20 14.10 -39.36 -37.06
CA ASN A 20 14.08 -40.59 -36.26
C ASN A 20 13.47 -41.79 -37.02
N GLY A 21 13.89 -41.98 -38.27
CA GLY A 21 13.44 -43.08 -39.14
C GLY A 21 11.97 -42.99 -39.61
N LYS A 22 11.31 -41.83 -39.47
CA LYS A 22 9.88 -41.68 -39.78
C LYS A 22 9.51 -41.83 -41.27
N TYR A 23 10.40 -41.53 -42.20
CA TYR A 23 10.09 -41.46 -43.64
C TYR A 23 10.85 -42.52 -44.41
N ASP A 24 10.27 -42.97 -45.51
CA ASP A 24 10.93 -43.82 -46.51
C ASP A 24 11.53 -42.95 -47.63
N TYR A 25 12.76 -43.30 -48.02
CA TYR A 25 13.59 -42.60 -48.99
C TYR A 25 13.90 -43.47 -50.23
N SER A 26 13.19 -44.57 -50.42
CA SER A 26 13.35 -45.52 -51.53
C SER A 26 13.25 -44.90 -52.93
N LYS A 27 12.62 -43.72 -53.06
CA LYS A 27 12.45 -42.96 -54.31
C LYS A 27 13.25 -41.65 -54.37
N VAL A 28 14.24 -41.49 -53.49
CA VAL A 28 15.09 -40.30 -53.51
C VAL A 28 16.08 -40.39 -54.67
N GLU A 29 16.05 -39.39 -55.54
CA GLU A 29 17.10 -39.14 -56.53
C GLU A 29 17.79 -37.83 -56.20
N TYR A 30 18.96 -37.91 -55.53
CA TYR A 30 19.62 -36.71 -55.00
C TYR A 30 20.43 -35.99 -56.08
N VAL A 31 20.17 -34.69 -56.21
CA VAL A 31 20.92 -33.78 -57.12
C VAL A 31 21.68 -32.72 -56.32
N ASN A 32 20.98 -31.94 -55.48
CA ASN A 32 21.56 -30.92 -54.61
C ASN A 32 20.57 -30.58 -53.47
N SER A 33 20.92 -29.63 -52.59
CA SER A 33 20.08 -29.25 -51.43
C SER A 33 18.78 -28.51 -51.76
N TYR A 34 18.64 -28.01 -53.00
CA TYR A 34 17.57 -27.12 -53.44
C TYR A 34 16.59 -27.80 -54.41
N THR A 35 17.01 -28.85 -55.12
CA THR A 35 16.13 -29.67 -55.96
C THR A 35 15.24 -30.54 -55.08
N LYS A 36 13.93 -30.53 -55.33
CA LYS A 36 12.99 -31.36 -54.58
C LYS A 36 13.25 -32.85 -54.87
N VAL A 37 13.17 -33.66 -53.83
CA VAL A 37 13.23 -35.12 -53.89
C VAL A 37 11.90 -35.70 -53.44
N CYS A 38 11.56 -36.89 -53.94
CA CYS A 38 10.38 -37.63 -53.51
C CYS A 38 10.71 -38.35 -52.20
N ILE A 39 9.91 -38.09 -51.16
CA ILE A 39 10.01 -38.71 -49.83
C ILE A 39 8.65 -39.34 -49.54
N ILE A 40 8.64 -40.50 -48.91
CA ILE A 40 7.40 -41.24 -48.64
C ILE A 40 7.07 -41.13 -47.16
N CYS A 41 5.90 -40.55 -46.87
CA CYS A 41 5.32 -40.56 -45.54
C CYS A 41 4.53 -41.86 -45.34
N PRO A 42 4.77 -42.62 -44.26
CA PRO A 42 4.01 -43.85 -43.99
C PRO A 42 2.50 -43.65 -43.88
N LYS A 43 2.04 -42.43 -43.58
CA LYS A 43 0.62 -42.10 -43.41
C LYS A 43 -0.01 -41.43 -44.64
N HIS A 44 0.74 -40.56 -45.29
CA HIS A 44 0.22 -39.63 -46.31
C HIS A 44 0.77 -39.90 -47.71
N GLY A 45 1.58 -40.95 -47.87
CA GLY A 45 2.16 -41.33 -49.15
C GLY A 45 3.29 -40.39 -49.60
N GLU A 46 3.49 -40.32 -50.91
CA GLU A 46 4.57 -39.56 -51.54
C GLU A 46 4.38 -38.04 -51.41
N PHE A 47 5.46 -37.35 -51.06
CA PHE A 47 5.48 -35.89 -51.03
C PHE A 47 6.86 -35.36 -51.46
N TRP A 48 6.85 -34.14 -51.98
CA TRP A 48 8.05 -33.52 -52.56
C TRP A 48 8.60 -32.40 -51.68
N GLN A 49 9.84 -32.54 -51.24
CA GLN A 49 10.54 -31.52 -50.46
C GLN A 49 11.99 -31.37 -50.89
N THR A 50 12.55 -30.18 -50.70
CA THR A 50 13.98 -29.94 -50.88
C THR A 50 14.76 -30.57 -49.73
N PRO A 51 15.88 -31.28 -49.99
CA PRO A 51 16.73 -31.86 -48.95
C PRO A 51 17.12 -30.89 -47.82
N GLY A 52 17.41 -29.62 -48.14
CA GLY A 52 17.75 -28.61 -47.14
C GLY A 52 16.63 -28.39 -46.11
N ARG A 53 15.39 -28.15 -46.57
CA ARG A 53 14.22 -27.97 -45.70
C ARG A 53 13.88 -29.23 -44.90
N HIS A 54 13.98 -30.39 -45.54
CA HIS A 54 13.72 -31.67 -44.87
C HIS A 54 14.69 -31.88 -43.70
N LEU A 55 15.99 -31.58 -43.90
CA LEU A 55 17.00 -31.64 -42.84
C LEU A 55 16.84 -30.56 -41.76
N MET A 56 16.17 -29.45 -42.03
CA MET A 56 15.79 -28.47 -41.00
C MET A 56 14.69 -28.99 -40.07
N GLY A 57 13.93 -30.02 -40.50
CA GLY A 57 12.93 -30.69 -39.68
C GLY A 57 11.49 -30.49 -40.16
N ASP A 58 11.30 -29.97 -41.37
CA ASP A 58 9.98 -29.88 -41.98
C ASP A 58 9.36 -31.27 -42.11
N ASN A 59 8.11 -31.41 -41.68
CA ASN A 59 7.34 -32.65 -41.87
C ASN A 59 6.62 -32.59 -43.23
N CYS A 60 6.06 -33.72 -43.70
CA CYS A 60 5.09 -33.66 -44.79
C CYS A 60 3.93 -32.72 -44.41
N LEU A 61 3.33 -32.07 -45.41
CA LEU A 61 2.34 -31.03 -45.22
C LEU A 61 1.15 -31.52 -44.39
N GLU A 62 0.69 -32.74 -44.64
CA GLU A 62 -0.44 -33.35 -43.97
C GLU A 62 -0.13 -33.66 -42.49
N CYS A 63 1.02 -34.27 -42.18
CA CYS A 63 1.49 -34.40 -40.79
C CYS A 63 1.63 -33.04 -40.08
N GLY A 64 2.07 -32.00 -40.79
CA GLY A 64 2.13 -30.64 -40.26
C GLY A 64 0.74 -30.08 -39.93
N ASN A 65 -0.24 -30.33 -40.81
CA ASN A 65 -1.62 -29.92 -40.63
C ASN A 65 -2.32 -30.69 -39.50
N GLU A 66 -2.08 -32.00 -39.36
CA GLU A 66 -2.60 -32.80 -38.25
C GLU A 66 -2.10 -32.29 -36.89
N LYS A 67 -0.79 -31.98 -36.79
CA LYS A 67 -0.23 -31.37 -35.57
C LYS A 67 -0.85 -30.01 -35.26
N ARG A 68 -1.10 -29.18 -36.28
CA ARG A 68 -1.77 -27.88 -36.11
C ARG A 68 -3.25 -28.03 -35.73
N GLY A 69 -3.94 -29.02 -36.29
CA GLY A 69 -5.34 -29.34 -35.98
C GLY A 69 -5.54 -29.78 -34.53
N LYS A 70 -4.60 -30.56 -33.97
CA LYS A 70 -4.61 -30.98 -32.56
C LYS A 70 -4.35 -29.84 -31.55
N ASN A 71 -3.76 -28.72 -31.98
CA ASN A 71 -3.49 -27.56 -31.13
C ASN A 71 -4.60 -26.49 -31.17
N ARG A 72 -5.73 -26.76 -31.81
CA ARG A 72 -6.86 -25.83 -31.90
C ARG A 72 -7.81 -26.12 -30.74
N PHE A 73 -8.06 -25.12 -29.89
CA PHE A 73 -9.05 -25.26 -28.83
C PHE A 73 -10.42 -25.63 -29.38
N THR A 74 -11.13 -26.51 -28.67
CA THR A 74 -12.59 -26.65 -28.83
C THR A 74 -13.31 -25.43 -28.25
N LYS A 75 -14.63 -25.33 -28.48
CA LYS A 75 -15.45 -24.29 -27.85
C LYS A 75 -15.40 -24.42 -26.33
N GLU A 76 -15.49 -25.65 -25.83
CA GLU A 76 -15.51 -26.00 -24.42
C GLU A 76 -14.18 -25.64 -23.75
N GLU A 77 -13.06 -26.01 -24.35
CA GLU A 77 -11.71 -25.68 -23.86
C GLU A 77 -11.46 -24.17 -23.84
N PHE A 78 -11.98 -23.43 -24.83
CA PHE A 78 -11.92 -21.97 -24.81
C PHE A 78 -12.69 -21.38 -23.64
N VAL A 79 -13.93 -21.83 -23.41
CA VAL A 79 -14.80 -21.32 -22.36
C VAL A 79 -14.24 -21.62 -20.97
N GLU A 80 -13.76 -22.84 -20.73
CA GLU A 80 -13.14 -23.24 -19.47
C GLU A 80 -11.94 -22.34 -19.13
N LYS A 81 -11.02 -22.17 -20.09
CA LYS A 81 -9.86 -21.29 -19.89
C LYS A 81 -10.25 -19.83 -19.70
N ALA A 82 -11.27 -19.36 -20.43
CA ALA A 82 -11.74 -17.99 -20.30
C ALA A 82 -12.38 -17.72 -18.93
N GLN A 83 -13.12 -18.69 -18.37
CA GLN A 83 -13.67 -18.60 -17.01
C GLN A 83 -12.57 -18.59 -15.95
N GLU A 84 -11.52 -19.38 -16.12
CA GLU A 84 -10.37 -19.40 -15.21
C GLU A 84 -9.57 -18.09 -15.20
N ILE A 85 -9.42 -17.44 -16.36
CA ILE A 85 -8.70 -16.16 -16.46
C ILE A 85 -9.58 -15.01 -15.97
N HIS A 86 -10.87 -15.03 -16.26
CA HIS A 86 -11.81 -13.95 -15.97
C HIS A 86 -12.78 -14.33 -14.85
N LYS A 87 -12.22 -14.43 -13.64
CA LYS A 87 -12.95 -14.63 -12.40
C LYS A 87 -12.97 -13.36 -11.55
N ASN A 88 -14.05 -13.16 -10.81
CA ASN A 88 -14.16 -12.12 -9.81
C ASN A 88 -13.35 -12.51 -8.56
N GLU A 89 -13.21 -11.59 -7.60
CA GLU A 89 -12.49 -11.86 -6.33
C GLU A 89 -13.12 -13.00 -5.51
N ASP A 90 -14.42 -13.22 -5.68
CA ASP A 90 -15.18 -14.31 -5.05
C ASP A 90 -15.09 -15.65 -5.82
N GLY A 91 -14.29 -15.72 -6.88
CA GLY A 91 -14.13 -16.90 -7.72
C GLY A 91 -15.26 -17.12 -8.73
N THR A 92 -16.28 -16.26 -8.78
CA THR A 92 -17.38 -16.41 -9.75
C THR A 92 -16.98 -15.97 -11.15
N PRO A 93 -17.55 -16.57 -12.23
CA PRO A 93 -17.29 -16.13 -13.59
C PRO A 93 -17.72 -14.67 -13.83
N LYS A 94 -16.78 -13.88 -14.38
CA LYS A 94 -16.99 -12.46 -14.69
C LYS A 94 -17.84 -12.24 -15.95
N TYR A 95 -17.83 -13.20 -16.86
CA TYR A 95 -18.54 -13.15 -18.14
C TYR A 95 -19.40 -14.39 -18.35
N ASP A 96 -20.46 -14.23 -19.15
CA ASP A 96 -21.25 -15.33 -19.70
C ASP A 96 -20.84 -15.57 -21.17
N TYR A 97 -20.67 -16.86 -21.50
CA TYR A 97 -20.22 -17.36 -22.80
C TYR A 97 -21.32 -18.16 -23.53
N SER A 98 -22.56 -18.09 -23.06
CA SER A 98 -23.73 -18.77 -23.63
C SER A 98 -23.89 -18.57 -25.14
N LYS A 99 -23.55 -17.37 -25.65
CA LYS A 99 -23.60 -16.98 -27.07
C LYS A 99 -22.29 -17.16 -27.84
N VAL A 100 -21.30 -17.86 -27.30
CA VAL A 100 -20.03 -18.08 -28.01
C VAL A 100 -20.21 -19.08 -29.14
N GLU A 101 -19.92 -18.63 -30.36
CA GLU A 101 -19.73 -19.46 -31.55
C GLU A 101 -18.25 -19.51 -31.92
N TYR A 102 -17.52 -20.44 -31.32
CA TYR A 102 -16.07 -20.52 -31.50
C TYR A 102 -15.71 -21.14 -32.86
N LYS A 103 -15.05 -20.34 -33.71
CA LYS A 103 -14.46 -20.83 -34.96
C LYS A 103 -12.96 -21.03 -34.79
N ASN A 104 -12.21 -19.98 -34.49
CA ASN A 104 -10.76 -20.03 -34.29
C ASN A 104 -10.33 -18.87 -33.37
N ALA A 105 -9.05 -18.82 -33.02
CA ALA A 105 -8.52 -17.84 -32.07
C ALA A 105 -8.62 -16.37 -32.52
N ASN A 106 -8.78 -16.12 -33.82
CA ASN A 106 -8.75 -14.79 -34.43
C ASN A 106 -10.12 -14.26 -34.85
N THR A 107 -11.16 -15.12 -34.92
CA THR A 107 -12.53 -14.68 -35.18
C THR A 107 -13.14 -14.13 -33.89
N LYS A 108 -13.78 -12.95 -33.95
CA LYS A 108 -14.48 -12.39 -32.78
C LYS A 108 -15.65 -13.29 -32.37
N VAL A 109 -15.81 -13.47 -31.07
CA VAL A 109 -16.93 -14.17 -30.44
C VAL A 109 -17.74 -13.20 -29.58
N CYS A 110 -19.03 -13.49 -29.40
CA CYS A 110 -19.91 -12.71 -28.52
C CYS A 110 -19.73 -13.19 -27.07
N ILE A 111 -19.31 -12.26 -26.20
CA ILE A 111 -19.13 -12.47 -24.76
C ILE A 111 -20.07 -11.52 -24.04
N ILE A 112 -20.69 -11.97 -22.95
CA ILE A 112 -21.68 -11.19 -22.22
C ILE A 112 -21.09 -10.73 -20.89
N CYS A 113 -20.99 -9.41 -20.72
CA CYS A 113 -20.66 -8.79 -19.44
C CYS A 113 -21.93 -8.59 -18.62
N LYS A 114 -21.96 -9.11 -17.39
CA LYS A 114 -23.11 -8.94 -16.48
C LYS A 114 -23.51 -7.48 -16.25
N LYS A 115 -22.55 -6.54 -16.33
CA LYS A 115 -22.80 -5.10 -16.15
C LYS A 115 -23.17 -4.36 -17.44
N HIS A 116 -22.61 -4.77 -18.57
CA HIS A 116 -22.62 -3.96 -19.80
C HIS A 116 -23.24 -4.68 -21.03
N GLY A 117 -23.69 -5.92 -20.85
CA GLY A 117 -24.26 -6.73 -21.92
C GLY A 117 -23.21 -7.29 -22.88
N GLU A 118 -23.65 -7.53 -24.12
CA GLU A 118 -22.87 -8.21 -25.17
C GLU A 118 -21.72 -7.34 -25.68
N PHE A 119 -20.56 -7.96 -25.88
CA PHE A 119 -19.43 -7.35 -26.57
C PHE A 119 -18.67 -8.40 -27.40
N TRP A 120 -17.96 -7.94 -28.42
CA TRP A 120 -17.28 -8.80 -29.38
C TRP A 120 -15.78 -8.72 -29.24
N MET A 121 -15.13 -9.87 -29.03
CA MET A 121 -13.67 -9.92 -28.88
C MET A 121 -13.09 -11.23 -29.42
N THR A 122 -11.82 -11.22 -29.82
CA THR A 122 -11.16 -12.44 -30.29
C THR A 122 -10.74 -13.32 -29.10
N PRO A 123 -10.87 -14.65 -29.21
CA PRO A 123 -10.40 -15.57 -28.18
C PRO A 123 -8.93 -15.39 -27.81
N LEU A 124 -8.06 -15.09 -28.79
CA LEU A 124 -6.64 -14.82 -28.54
C LEU A 124 -6.44 -13.63 -27.58
N ALA A 125 -7.10 -12.50 -27.84
CA ALA A 125 -6.97 -11.30 -27.00
C ALA A 125 -7.61 -11.51 -25.62
N HIS A 126 -8.70 -12.26 -25.56
CA HIS A 126 -9.41 -12.55 -24.33
C HIS A 126 -8.63 -13.48 -23.40
N LEU A 127 -8.00 -14.54 -23.93
CA LEU A 127 -7.18 -15.47 -23.15
C LEU A 127 -5.80 -14.88 -22.86
N TYR A 128 -4.98 -14.65 -23.89
CA TYR A 128 -3.56 -14.30 -23.70
C TYR A 128 -3.35 -12.83 -23.35
N GLY A 129 -4.21 -11.94 -23.83
CA GLY A 129 -4.16 -10.53 -23.48
C GLY A 129 -4.89 -10.20 -22.17
N ALA A 130 -5.57 -11.17 -21.56
CA ALA A 130 -6.50 -10.98 -20.45
C ALA A 130 -7.45 -9.78 -20.64
N GLN A 131 -7.78 -9.46 -21.90
CA GLN A 131 -8.65 -8.33 -22.20
C GLN A 131 -10.08 -8.69 -21.84
N GLY A 132 -10.83 -7.71 -21.34
CA GLY A 132 -12.20 -7.88 -20.88
C GLY A 132 -13.19 -6.99 -21.63
N CYS A 133 -14.35 -6.78 -21.02
CA CYS A 133 -15.34 -5.84 -21.52
C CYS A 133 -14.71 -4.42 -21.66
N PRO A 134 -14.75 -3.82 -22.86
CA PRO A 134 -14.20 -2.48 -23.09
C PRO A 134 -14.80 -1.42 -22.18
N LYS A 135 -16.11 -1.49 -21.93
CA LYS A 135 -16.83 -0.55 -21.05
C LYS A 135 -16.36 -0.67 -19.59
N CYS A 136 -16.14 -1.89 -19.08
CA CYS A 136 -15.51 -2.09 -17.76
C CYS A 136 -14.11 -1.47 -17.66
N ALA A 137 -13.37 -1.44 -18.77
CA ALA A 137 -12.05 -0.82 -18.85
C ALA A 137 -12.10 0.69 -19.16
N GLY A 138 -13.29 1.31 -19.16
CA GLY A 138 -13.48 2.73 -19.44
C GLY A 138 -13.29 3.12 -20.92
N ARG A 139 -13.43 2.18 -21.86
CA ARG A 139 -13.27 2.40 -23.30
C ARG A 139 -14.62 2.31 -24.02
N ASN A 140 -14.76 3.07 -25.11
CA ASN A 140 -15.95 3.07 -26.00
C ASN A 140 -17.28 3.28 -25.26
N LEU A 141 -17.28 4.18 -24.27
CA LEU A 141 -18.47 4.51 -23.50
C LEU A 141 -19.39 5.41 -24.33
N THR A 142 -20.69 5.14 -24.29
CA THR A 142 -21.72 5.97 -24.93
C THR A 142 -22.21 7.07 -23.99
N GLN A 143 -23.08 7.94 -24.51
CA GLN A 143 -23.75 8.94 -23.67
C GLN A 143 -24.59 8.27 -22.57
N GLU A 144 -25.33 7.21 -22.88
CA GLU A 144 -26.12 6.45 -21.93
C GLU A 144 -25.25 5.78 -20.86
N ASP A 145 -24.10 5.21 -21.26
CA ASP A 145 -23.17 4.59 -20.32
C ASP A 145 -22.67 5.62 -19.30
N ILE A 146 -22.24 6.80 -19.75
CA ILE A 146 -21.74 7.87 -18.86
C ILE A 146 -22.83 8.38 -17.93
N LEU A 147 -24.05 8.58 -18.43
CA LEU A 147 -25.17 9.02 -17.62
C LEU A 147 -25.54 7.98 -16.55
N SER A 148 -25.50 6.68 -16.90
CA SER A 148 -25.71 5.59 -15.96
C SER A 148 -24.64 5.58 -14.86
N MET A 149 -23.36 5.66 -15.25
CA MET A 149 -22.23 5.69 -14.30
C MET A 149 -22.25 6.93 -13.40
N PHE A 150 -22.70 8.08 -13.90
CA PHE A 150 -22.89 9.29 -13.10
C PHE A 150 -23.94 9.08 -12.01
N ARG A 151 -25.08 8.48 -12.35
CA ARG A 151 -26.16 8.15 -11.39
C ARG A 151 -25.72 7.06 -10.41
N GLU A 152 -24.97 6.06 -10.84
CA GLU A 152 -24.39 5.07 -9.92
C GLU A 152 -23.47 5.75 -8.89
N LYS A 153 -22.71 6.76 -9.31
CA LYS A 153 -21.74 7.46 -8.44
C LYS A 153 -22.39 8.49 -7.51
N HIS A 154 -23.38 9.24 -7.98
CA HIS A 154 -23.94 10.40 -7.28
C HIS A 154 -25.42 10.26 -6.91
N GLY A 155 -26.08 9.16 -7.28
CA GLY A 155 -27.52 8.99 -7.16
C GLY A 155 -28.26 10.08 -7.95
N ASP A 156 -29.37 10.56 -7.38
CA ASP A 156 -30.21 11.61 -7.95
C ASP A 156 -29.78 13.03 -7.55
N LYS A 157 -28.50 13.22 -7.18
CA LYS A 157 -27.99 14.51 -6.67
C LYS A 157 -27.92 15.61 -7.73
N TYR A 158 -27.85 15.25 -9.02
CA TYR A 158 -27.67 16.19 -10.11
C TYR A 158 -28.65 15.91 -11.25
N ASP A 159 -29.00 16.97 -11.97
CA ASP A 159 -29.69 16.87 -13.24
C ASP A 159 -28.65 16.86 -14.38
N TYR A 160 -28.78 15.87 -15.26
CA TYR A 160 -27.91 15.61 -16.40
C TYR A 160 -28.58 15.91 -17.75
N SER A 161 -29.73 16.57 -17.76
CA SER A 161 -30.51 16.93 -18.96
C SER A 161 -29.72 17.71 -20.02
N LYS A 162 -28.65 18.42 -19.62
CA LYS A 162 -27.77 19.20 -20.51
C LYS A 162 -26.39 18.56 -20.76
N VAL A 163 -26.18 17.32 -20.35
CA VAL A 163 -24.92 16.60 -20.61
C VAL A 163 -24.88 16.15 -22.06
N ILE A 164 -23.83 16.55 -22.77
CA ILE A 164 -23.48 16.06 -24.11
C ILE A 164 -22.10 15.44 -24.02
N TYR A 165 -22.01 14.11 -24.17
CA TYR A 165 -20.75 13.38 -23.99
C TYR A 165 -20.00 13.21 -25.31
N THR A 166 -18.72 13.61 -25.32
CA THR A 166 -17.79 13.39 -26.43
C THR A 166 -16.61 12.51 -26.00
N LYS A 167 -15.87 12.91 -24.96
CA LYS A 167 -14.72 12.18 -24.40
C LYS A 167 -14.53 12.45 -22.90
N MET A 168 -13.77 11.59 -22.22
CA MET A 168 -13.54 11.62 -20.76
C MET A 168 -12.94 12.90 -20.19
N HIS A 169 -12.27 13.68 -21.04
CA HIS A 169 -11.55 14.90 -20.64
C HIS A 169 -12.21 16.18 -21.16
N ASP A 170 -13.29 16.07 -21.94
CA ASP A 170 -14.10 17.23 -22.30
C ASP A 170 -15.05 17.57 -21.16
N LYS A 171 -15.26 18.87 -20.96
CA LYS A 171 -16.19 19.33 -19.94
C LYS A 171 -17.62 19.10 -20.42
N VAL A 172 -18.46 18.62 -19.50
CA VAL A 172 -19.91 18.51 -19.66
C VAL A 172 -20.61 19.46 -18.70
N LYS A 173 -21.81 19.92 -19.07
CA LYS A 173 -22.65 20.78 -18.23
C LYS A 173 -23.56 19.91 -17.35
N ILE A 174 -23.41 20.05 -16.04
CA ILE A 174 -24.17 19.33 -15.02
C ILE A 174 -24.94 20.36 -14.21
N ILE A 175 -26.18 20.04 -13.81
CA ILE A 175 -27.03 20.96 -13.05
C ILE A 175 -27.07 20.50 -11.59
N CYS A 176 -26.62 21.38 -10.70
CA CYS A 176 -26.83 21.24 -9.27
C CYS A 176 -28.19 21.85 -8.90
N PRO A 177 -29.09 21.13 -8.20
CA PRO A 177 -30.39 21.67 -7.79
C PRO A 177 -30.31 22.95 -6.95
N ILE A 178 -29.20 23.14 -6.21
CA ILE A 178 -28.99 24.28 -5.30
C ILE A 178 -28.29 25.45 -6.00
N HIS A 179 -27.31 25.16 -6.86
CA HIS A 179 -26.37 26.17 -7.36
C HIS A 179 -26.44 26.41 -8.87
N GLY A 180 -27.33 25.69 -9.57
CA GLY A 180 -27.49 25.74 -11.01
C GLY A 180 -26.39 25.00 -11.78
N GLU A 181 -26.18 25.42 -13.02
CA GLU A 181 -25.23 24.81 -13.96
C GLU A 181 -23.77 24.97 -13.50
N PHE A 182 -23.00 23.89 -13.65
CA PHE A 182 -21.55 23.89 -13.50
C PHE A 182 -20.91 22.91 -14.49
N GLU A 183 -19.62 23.12 -14.77
CA GLU A 183 -18.88 22.29 -15.72
C GLU A 183 -17.89 21.37 -15.02
N GLN A 184 -17.85 20.10 -15.43
CA GLN A 184 -16.83 19.14 -15.03
C GLN A 184 -16.49 18.16 -16.15
N THR A 185 -15.31 17.55 -16.07
CA THR A 185 -14.99 16.42 -16.96
C THR A 185 -15.64 15.15 -16.41
N PRO A 186 -16.14 14.24 -17.28
CA PRO A 186 -16.69 12.96 -16.85
C PRO A 186 -15.75 12.16 -15.95
N SER A 187 -14.45 12.16 -16.25
CA SER A 187 -13.43 11.52 -15.42
C SER A 187 -13.41 12.02 -13.97
N LYS A 188 -13.46 13.34 -13.75
CA LYS A 188 -13.49 13.93 -12.41
C LYS A 188 -14.82 13.67 -11.70
N HIS A 189 -15.91 13.74 -12.44
CA HIS A 189 -17.23 13.50 -11.88
C HIS A 189 -17.37 12.05 -11.40
N LEU A 190 -16.89 11.08 -12.19
CA LEU A 190 -16.87 9.65 -11.81
C LEU A 190 -15.95 9.33 -10.63
N LEU A 191 -14.89 10.11 -10.43
CA LEU A 191 -14.07 10.03 -9.20
C LEU A 191 -14.83 10.52 -7.95
N GLY A 192 -16.03 11.08 -8.10
CA GLY A 192 -16.87 11.55 -6.99
C GLY A 192 -16.80 13.06 -6.79
N GLN A 193 -16.15 13.82 -7.68
CA GLN A 193 -16.21 15.27 -7.60
C GLN A 193 -17.63 15.76 -7.94
N GLY A 194 -18.17 16.60 -7.07
CA GLY A 194 -19.50 17.17 -7.17
C GLY A 194 -19.48 18.67 -7.41
N CYS A 195 -20.61 19.34 -7.23
CA CYS A 195 -20.71 20.79 -7.39
C CYS A 195 -19.66 21.54 -6.53
N PRO A 196 -18.78 22.36 -7.13
CA PRO A 196 -17.73 23.07 -6.39
C PRO A 196 -18.25 24.00 -5.29
N LYS A 197 -19.44 24.60 -5.50
CA LYS A 197 -20.10 25.46 -4.51
C LYS A 197 -20.62 24.65 -3.33
N CYS A 198 -21.28 23.50 -3.55
CA CYS A 198 -21.66 22.58 -2.48
C CYS A 198 -20.45 22.14 -1.66
N SER A 199 -19.37 21.69 -2.32
CA SER A 199 -18.17 21.25 -1.62
C SER A 199 -17.45 22.38 -0.88
N ALA A 200 -17.57 23.64 -1.34
CA ALA A 200 -17.07 24.79 -0.59
C ALA A 200 -17.89 25.04 0.69
N ILE A 201 -19.22 24.95 0.61
CA ILE A 201 -20.13 25.08 1.75
C ILE A 201 -19.89 23.97 2.77
N GLU A 202 -19.86 22.69 2.34
CA GLU A 202 -19.59 21.56 3.23
C GLU A 202 -18.23 21.70 3.93
N ARG A 203 -17.18 22.12 3.22
CA ARG A 203 -15.87 22.40 3.85
C ARG A 203 -15.94 23.56 4.84
N ALA A 204 -16.72 24.60 4.55
CA ALA A 204 -16.91 25.71 5.47
C ALA A 204 -17.67 25.28 6.73
N ILE A 205 -18.69 24.41 6.60
CA ILE A 205 -19.44 23.82 7.72
C ILE A 205 -18.53 22.92 8.56
N HIS A 206 -17.80 21.98 7.94
CA HIS A 206 -16.84 21.13 8.68
C HIS A 206 -15.73 21.92 9.38
N ARG A 207 -15.38 23.11 8.88
CA ARG A 207 -14.45 24.03 9.56
C ARG A 207 -15.09 24.80 10.73
N ARG A 208 -16.42 24.89 10.75
CA ARG A 208 -17.26 25.47 11.81
C ARG A 208 -17.82 24.34 12.68
N ILE A 209 -16.95 23.56 13.33
CA ILE A 209 -17.37 22.67 14.43
C ILE A 209 -18.07 23.53 15.50
N THR A 210 -19.17 23.06 16.08
CA THR A 210 -19.84 23.78 17.17
C THR A 210 -19.06 23.65 18.48
N LYS A 211 -19.31 24.53 19.46
CA LYS A 211 -18.66 24.45 20.78
C LYS A 211 -18.89 23.07 21.41
N GLU A 212 -20.12 22.58 21.32
CA GLU A 212 -20.57 21.31 21.91
C GLU A 212 -19.83 20.13 21.27
N GLU A 213 -19.75 20.12 19.94
CA GLU A 213 -19.08 19.05 19.20
C GLU A 213 -17.55 19.08 19.39
N PHE A 214 -16.94 20.27 19.56
CA PHE A 214 -15.54 20.39 19.95
C PHE A 214 -15.29 19.76 21.33
N ILE A 215 -16.13 20.06 22.33
CA ILE A 215 -15.99 19.54 23.69
C ILE A 215 -16.17 18.02 23.71
N GLU A 216 -17.16 17.48 22.98
CA GLU A 216 -17.38 16.04 22.91
C GLU A 216 -16.16 15.30 22.33
N ARG A 217 -15.60 15.79 21.21
CA ARG A 217 -14.42 15.20 20.59
C ARG A 217 -13.18 15.35 21.47
N ALA A 218 -13.00 16.51 22.12
CA ALA A 218 -11.88 16.73 23.03
C ALA A 218 -11.94 15.79 24.25
N ARG A 219 -13.14 15.51 24.79
CA ARG A 219 -13.34 14.51 25.85
C ARG A 219 -13.08 13.08 25.38
N LYS A 220 -13.39 12.73 24.12
CA LYS A 220 -13.04 11.42 23.55
C LYS A 220 -11.54 11.19 23.50
N ILE A 221 -10.75 12.24 23.24
CA ILE A 221 -9.28 12.15 23.10
C ILE A 221 -8.56 12.26 24.46
N HIS A 222 -8.95 13.24 25.27
CA HIS A 222 -8.25 13.57 26.52
C HIS A 222 -8.96 13.07 27.78
N GLY A 223 -10.12 12.43 27.65
CA GLY A 223 -10.98 12.06 28.78
C GLY A 223 -11.46 13.29 29.55
N ASN A 224 -11.48 13.18 30.88
CA ASN A 224 -11.85 14.28 31.80
C ASN A 224 -10.64 15.12 32.26
N LYS A 225 -9.56 15.15 31.46
CA LYS A 225 -8.29 15.79 31.85
C LYS A 225 -8.33 17.32 31.86
N TYR A 226 -9.24 17.95 31.12
CA TYR A 226 -9.32 19.39 30.98
C TYR A 226 -10.74 19.90 31.19
N ASP A 227 -10.85 21.14 31.68
CA ASP A 227 -12.09 21.87 31.81
C ASP A 227 -12.26 22.83 30.62
N TYR A 228 -13.45 22.77 30.00
CA TYR A 228 -13.83 23.50 28.80
C TYR A 228 -14.94 24.53 29.06
N SER A 229 -15.25 24.83 30.32
CA SER A 229 -16.36 25.71 30.72
C SER A 229 -16.29 27.09 30.05
N ASN A 230 -15.09 27.61 29.85
CA ASN A 230 -14.82 28.92 29.26
C ASN A 230 -14.45 28.89 27.77
N VAL A 231 -14.61 27.77 27.07
CA VAL A 231 -14.30 27.69 25.65
C VAL A 231 -15.27 28.58 24.85
N LYS A 232 -14.70 29.57 24.15
CA LYS A 232 -15.37 30.31 23.08
C LYS A 232 -14.85 29.75 21.76
N TYR A 233 -15.70 29.04 21.02
CA TYR A 233 -15.31 28.34 19.81
C TYR A 233 -16.07 28.89 18.60
N ASN A 234 -15.35 29.39 17.60
CA ASN A 234 -15.92 29.89 16.34
C ASN A 234 -15.44 29.07 15.13
N LYS A 235 -14.15 28.72 15.06
CA LYS A 235 -13.55 27.90 13.99
C LYS A 235 -12.44 26.99 14.52
N ILE A 236 -12.16 25.89 13.82
CA ILE A 236 -11.13 24.91 14.21
C ILE A 236 -9.68 25.44 14.20
N ILE A 237 -9.46 26.53 13.48
CA ILE A 237 -8.16 27.21 13.40
C ILE A 237 -7.92 28.20 14.54
N ASP A 238 -8.98 28.59 15.26
CA ASP A 238 -8.89 29.58 16.32
C ASP A 238 -8.25 28.94 17.56
N LYS A 239 -7.53 29.77 18.33
CA LYS A 239 -7.05 29.36 19.65
C LYS A 239 -8.22 29.31 20.62
N VAL A 240 -8.33 28.21 21.34
CA VAL A 240 -9.28 27.99 22.41
C VAL A 240 -8.58 28.08 23.75
N LYS A 241 -9.26 28.67 24.72
CA LYS A 241 -8.85 28.71 26.13
C LYS A 241 -9.31 27.42 26.80
N ILE A 242 -8.35 26.60 27.22
CA ILE A 242 -8.58 25.30 27.87
C ILE A 242 -8.01 25.39 29.29
N ILE A 243 -8.71 24.85 30.27
CA ILE A 243 -8.27 24.88 31.66
C ILE A 243 -7.68 23.51 32.01
N CYS A 244 -6.40 23.50 32.37
CA CYS A 244 -5.76 22.35 32.99
C CYS A 244 -5.98 22.44 34.52
N PRO A 245 -6.57 21.42 35.17
CA PRO A 245 -6.78 21.43 36.62
C PRO A 245 -5.48 21.62 37.44
N ILE A 246 -4.33 21.28 36.85
CA ILE A 246 -3.01 21.32 37.50
C ILE A 246 -2.23 22.61 37.18
N HIS A 247 -2.42 23.18 35.98
CA HIS A 247 -1.58 24.28 35.45
C HIS A 247 -2.34 25.56 35.10
N GLY A 248 -3.66 25.57 35.29
CA GLY A 248 -4.52 26.69 34.98
C GLY A 248 -4.86 26.81 33.48
N GLU A 249 -5.32 27.99 33.09
CA GLU A 249 -5.74 28.30 31.72
C GLU A 249 -4.55 28.35 30.75
N PHE A 250 -4.69 27.71 29.59
CA PHE A 250 -3.75 27.80 28.48
C PHE A 250 -4.49 27.91 27.14
N GLU A 251 -3.81 28.47 26.14
CA GLU A 251 -4.36 28.63 24.79
C GLU A 251 -3.75 27.63 23.81
N GLN A 252 -4.59 26.98 23.02
CA GLN A 252 -4.17 26.03 21.97
C GLN A 252 -5.14 26.08 20.79
N ARG A 253 -4.70 25.79 19.55
CA ARG A 253 -5.64 25.70 18.43
C ARG A 253 -6.58 24.51 18.63
N GLY A 254 -7.86 24.69 18.31
CA GLY A 254 -8.84 23.61 18.40
C GLY A 254 -8.43 22.37 17.59
N PHE A 255 -7.86 22.58 16.40
CA PHE A 255 -7.27 21.51 15.58
C PHE A 255 -6.20 20.72 16.33
N ASP A 256 -5.16 21.39 16.85
CA ASP A 256 -4.03 20.75 17.52
C ASP A 256 -4.50 19.97 18.76
N HIS A 257 -5.43 20.54 19.52
CA HIS A 257 -5.99 19.89 20.71
C HIS A 257 -6.73 18.59 20.36
N LEU A 258 -7.50 18.59 19.27
CA LEU A 258 -8.19 17.41 18.74
C LEU A 258 -7.24 16.39 18.07
N HIS A 259 -5.95 16.69 17.95
CA HIS A 259 -4.92 15.75 17.50
C HIS A 259 -4.09 15.20 18.68
N GLY A 260 -4.58 15.37 19.91
CA GLY A 260 -3.94 14.81 21.11
C GLY A 260 -2.89 15.72 21.74
N HIS A 261 -2.67 16.93 21.23
CA HIS A 261 -1.83 17.90 21.93
C HIS A 261 -2.56 18.45 23.17
N GLY A 262 -1.83 18.63 24.26
CA GLY A 262 -2.38 19.05 25.54
C GLY A 262 -1.60 20.21 26.17
N CYS A 263 -1.78 20.39 27.47
CA CYS A 263 -1.02 21.38 28.24
C CYS A 263 0.48 21.07 28.18
N SER A 264 1.29 21.99 27.65
CA SER A 264 2.74 21.83 27.51
C SER A 264 3.45 21.63 28.85
N LYS A 265 2.91 22.18 29.96
CA LYS A 265 3.43 21.95 31.32
C LYS A 265 3.10 20.54 31.85
N CYS A 266 2.06 19.89 31.33
CA CYS A 266 1.81 18.46 31.57
C CYS A 266 2.71 17.54 30.72
N CYS A 267 3.41 18.07 29.72
CA CYS A 267 4.37 17.32 28.91
C CYS A 267 5.77 17.28 29.55
N GLN A 268 6.01 18.01 30.64
CA GLN A 268 7.11 17.73 31.58
C GLN A 268 6.72 16.46 32.35
N SER A 269 7.62 15.47 32.48
CA SER A 269 7.23 14.19 33.09
C SER A 269 6.71 14.45 34.51
N SER A 270 5.60 13.81 34.89
CA SER A 270 5.01 13.99 36.23
C SER A 270 6.01 13.69 37.35
N LEU A 271 6.97 12.81 37.05
CA LEU A 271 8.12 12.47 37.89
C LEU A 271 9.10 13.64 38.01
N GLU A 272 9.57 14.23 36.89
CA GLU A 272 10.47 15.40 36.91
C GLU A 272 9.88 16.55 37.74
N ARG A 273 8.60 16.88 37.55
CA ARG A 273 7.94 17.94 38.33
C ARG A 273 7.90 17.62 39.84
N LYS A 274 7.67 16.35 40.19
CA LYS A 274 7.64 15.91 41.60
C LYS A 274 9.01 16.05 42.25
N ILE A 275 10.07 15.68 41.53
CA ILE A 275 11.45 15.86 41.98
C ILE A 275 11.81 17.34 42.08
N GLU A 276 11.41 18.15 41.10
CA GLU A 276 11.66 19.59 41.09
C GLU A 276 11.05 20.29 42.32
N LEU A 277 9.80 19.93 42.68
CA LEU A 277 9.14 20.43 43.88
C LEU A 277 9.83 19.95 45.15
N LEU A 278 10.19 18.67 45.23
CA LEU A 278 10.90 18.08 46.37
C LEU A 278 12.25 18.77 46.63
N LEU A 279 13.03 19.04 45.58
CA LEU A 279 14.30 19.75 45.67
C LEU A 279 14.12 21.20 46.13
N LYS A 280 13.11 21.90 45.60
CA LYS A 280 12.76 23.28 46.00
C LYS A 280 12.33 23.36 47.48
N GLU A 281 11.44 22.47 47.92
CA GLU A 281 10.97 22.42 49.32
C GLU A 281 12.09 22.16 50.32
N ASN A 282 13.13 21.42 49.91
CA ASN A 282 14.29 21.12 50.74
C ASN A 282 15.46 22.12 50.54
N ASN A 283 15.26 23.21 49.80
CA ASN A 283 16.30 24.19 49.45
C ASN A 283 17.58 23.58 48.85
N ILE A 284 17.42 22.54 48.03
CA ILE A 284 18.51 21.87 47.33
C ILE A 284 18.75 22.58 46.00
N GLU A 285 19.99 22.96 45.72
CA GLU A 285 20.39 23.60 44.48
C GLU A 285 20.55 22.57 43.35
N TYR A 286 19.95 22.84 42.19
CA TYR A 286 19.97 21.92 41.05
C TYR A 286 20.00 22.65 39.70
N ILE A 287 20.46 21.93 38.68
CA ILE A 287 20.39 22.28 37.26
C ILE A 287 19.46 21.29 36.57
N HIS A 288 18.45 21.80 35.87
CA HIS A 288 17.47 20.99 35.14
C HIS A 288 17.91 20.78 33.68
N GLN A 289 17.65 19.60 33.12
CA GLN A 289 17.94 19.22 31.73
C GLN A 289 19.40 19.44 31.30
N CYS A 290 20.31 18.82 32.07
CA CYS A 290 21.74 18.89 31.85
C CYS A 290 22.12 18.20 30.54
N ASN A 291 22.86 18.89 29.68
CA ASN A 291 23.25 18.43 28.35
C ASN A 291 24.74 18.72 28.10
N TYR A 292 25.21 18.66 26.85
CA TYR A 292 26.60 18.95 26.49
C TYR A 292 27.14 20.29 27.01
N LYS A 293 26.27 21.29 27.22
CA LYS A 293 26.66 22.58 27.81
C LYS A 293 27.00 22.48 29.30
N THR A 294 26.35 21.55 30.01
CA THR A 294 26.61 21.27 31.42
C THR A 294 27.75 20.27 31.56
N PHE A 295 27.78 19.24 30.71
CA PHE A 295 28.80 18.20 30.68
C PHE A 295 29.23 17.90 29.24
N PRO A 296 30.38 18.42 28.77
CA PRO A 296 30.84 18.23 27.39
C PRO A 296 30.97 16.75 26.98
N TRP A 297 31.27 15.87 27.93
CA TRP A 297 31.41 14.43 27.74
C TRP A 297 30.07 13.69 27.52
N LEU A 298 28.90 14.30 27.77
CA LEU A 298 27.59 13.68 27.49
C LEU A 298 27.25 13.61 26.00
N GLY A 299 27.92 14.40 25.14
CA GLY A 299 27.63 14.45 23.71
C GLY A 299 26.17 14.82 23.43
N LYS A 300 25.43 13.95 22.73
CA LYS A 300 24.00 14.18 22.41
C LYS A 300 23.03 13.75 23.52
N LEU A 301 23.53 13.17 24.61
CA LEU A 301 22.72 12.69 25.73
C LEU A 301 22.38 13.82 26.70
N LYS A 302 21.35 13.61 27.52
CA LYS A 302 20.90 14.55 28.55
C LYS A 302 20.63 13.82 29.87
N LEU A 303 20.79 14.53 30.98
CA LEU A 303 20.41 14.14 32.35
C LEU A 303 19.29 15.05 32.86
N ASP A 304 18.31 14.50 33.59
CA ASP A 304 17.11 15.28 33.98
C ASP A 304 17.41 16.33 35.05
N PHE A 305 18.14 15.96 36.11
CA PHE A 305 18.64 16.90 37.13
C PHE A 305 20.11 16.65 37.46
N TYR A 306 20.83 17.71 37.81
CA TYR A 306 22.16 17.64 38.43
C TYR A 306 22.19 18.51 39.68
N LEU A 307 22.74 17.99 40.76
CA LEU A 307 22.89 18.63 42.06
C LEU A 307 24.38 18.94 42.26
N PRO A 308 24.84 20.17 41.98
CA PRO A 308 26.27 20.49 41.93
C PRO A 308 26.98 20.28 43.26
N LYS A 309 26.32 20.58 44.39
CA LYS A 309 26.92 20.47 45.74
C LYS A 309 27.20 19.04 46.15
N GLN A 310 26.31 18.12 45.81
CA GLN A 310 26.42 16.70 46.13
C GLN A 310 27.13 15.90 45.03
N ASN A 311 27.38 16.52 43.88
CA ASN A 311 27.85 15.88 42.65
C ASN A 311 27.00 14.65 42.26
N ILE A 312 25.67 14.84 42.26
CA ILE A 312 24.68 13.79 41.96
C ILE A 312 23.85 14.18 40.73
N ALA A 313 23.65 13.26 39.80
CA ALA A 313 22.63 13.35 38.75
C ALA A 313 21.40 12.52 39.12
N ILE A 314 20.21 12.99 38.73
CA ILE A 314 18.94 12.26 38.89
C ILE A 314 18.31 12.07 37.52
N GLU A 315 17.94 10.84 37.20
CA GLU A 315 17.16 10.45 36.01
C GLU A 315 15.76 9.97 36.43
N CYS A 316 14.73 10.53 35.81
CA CYS A 316 13.34 10.17 36.02
C CYS A 316 12.88 9.19 34.92
N GLN A 317 12.76 7.91 35.25
CA GLN A 317 12.44 6.88 34.27
C GLN A 317 10.96 6.47 34.29
N GLY A 318 10.33 6.43 33.12
CA GLY A 318 8.98 5.90 32.91
C GLY A 318 8.99 4.40 32.56
N SER A 319 7.81 3.76 32.54
CA SER A 319 7.66 2.31 32.32
C SER A 319 8.38 1.78 31.08
N GLN A 320 8.49 2.58 30.01
CA GLN A 320 9.19 2.22 28.77
C GLN A 320 10.69 1.91 28.94
N HIS A 321 11.30 2.30 30.06
CA HIS A 321 12.69 1.94 30.40
C HIS A 321 12.81 0.53 31.02
N PHE A 322 11.69 -0.05 31.45
CA PHE A 322 11.66 -1.27 32.25
C PHE A 322 10.94 -2.42 31.55
N ILE A 323 10.01 -2.11 30.63
CA ILE A 323 9.26 -3.09 29.83
C ILE A 323 9.13 -2.62 28.37
N PRO A 324 9.08 -3.55 27.39
CA PRO A 324 8.77 -3.21 26.01
C PRO A 324 7.32 -2.76 25.88
N ILE A 325 7.08 -1.69 25.13
CA ILE A 325 5.72 -1.17 24.89
C ILE A 325 5.47 -1.15 23.39
N GLU A 326 4.48 -1.93 22.92
CA GLU A 326 4.16 -2.06 21.49
C GLU A 326 3.91 -0.69 20.82
N HIS A 327 3.20 0.22 21.51
CA HIS A 327 2.92 1.57 21.02
C HIS A 327 4.19 2.40 20.75
N PHE A 328 5.31 2.05 21.37
CA PHE A 328 6.61 2.73 21.22
C PHE A 328 7.61 1.94 20.36
N GLY A 329 7.17 0.91 19.61
CA GLY A 329 8.05 0.14 18.73
C GLY A 329 8.45 -1.24 19.26
N GLY A 330 7.86 -1.68 20.37
CA GLY A 330 8.03 -3.04 20.91
C GLY A 330 9.46 -3.34 21.35
N ASP A 331 9.90 -4.59 21.17
CA ASP A 331 11.18 -5.09 21.67
C ASP A 331 12.41 -4.43 21.04
N ASN A 332 12.32 -4.03 19.77
CA ASN A 332 13.44 -3.43 19.05
C ASN A 332 13.81 -2.05 19.62
N GLU A 333 12.81 -1.21 19.93
CA GLU A 333 13.07 0.11 20.54
C GLU A 333 13.51 -0.04 22.00
N PHE A 334 13.05 -1.08 22.69
CA PHE A 334 13.45 -1.38 24.07
C PHE A 334 14.94 -1.70 24.19
N GLU A 335 15.52 -2.47 23.26
CA GLU A 335 16.97 -2.73 23.24
C GLU A 335 17.79 -1.44 22.97
N VAL A 336 17.32 -0.56 22.10
CA VAL A 336 17.96 0.76 21.85
C VAL A 336 17.93 1.63 23.12
N ILE A 337 16.84 1.59 23.89
CA ILE A 337 16.72 2.30 25.16
C ILE A 337 17.73 1.76 26.18
N LYS A 338 17.87 0.43 26.31
CA LYS A 338 18.86 -0.20 27.21
C LYS A 338 20.29 0.19 26.87
N GLU A 339 20.65 0.17 25.59
CA GLU A 339 21.98 0.60 25.15
C GLU A 339 22.25 2.06 25.51
N ARG A 340 21.26 2.93 25.34
CA ARG A 340 21.38 4.36 25.65
C ARG A 340 21.55 4.60 27.15
N ASP A 341 20.76 3.92 27.98
CA ASP A 341 20.85 4.02 29.44
C ASP A 341 22.19 3.49 29.96
N ASN A 342 22.72 2.41 29.36
CA ASN A 342 24.06 1.92 29.67
C ASN A 342 25.16 2.92 29.34
N ARG A 343 25.09 3.57 28.18
CA ARG A 343 26.07 4.63 27.84
C ARG A 343 26.03 5.79 28.84
N LYS A 344 24.84 6.24 29.26
CA LYS A 344 24.70 7.28 30.29
C LYS A 344 25.35 6.85 31.61
N TYR A 345 25.06 5.63 32.06
CA TYR A 345 25.62 5.09 33.30
C TYR A 345 27.15 5.03 33.27
N GLN A 346 27.74 4.49 32.19
CA GLN A 346 29.20 4.42 32.06
C GLN A 346 29.83 5.81 32.01
N PHE A 347 29.27 6.76 31.27
CA PHE A 347 29.79 8.13 31.24
C PHE A 347 29.76 8.82 32.61
N CYS A 348 28.70 8.62 33.39
CA CYS A 348 28.65 9.16 34.74
C CYS A 348 29.71 8.50 35.64
N LYS A 349 29.87 7.17 35.54
CA LYS A 349 30.87 6.42 36.31
C LYS A 349 32.31 6.83 35.98
N GLU A 350 32.64 6.96 34.70
CA GLU A 350 33.97 7.37 34.22
C GLU A 350 34.35 8.79 34.68
N ASN A 351 33.35 9.66 34.87
CA ASN A 351 33.54 11.04 35.31
C ASN A 351 33.29 11.25 36.81
N ASN A 352 33.25 10.17 37.61
CA ASN A 352 33.00 10.21 39.06
C ASN A 352 31.70 10.96 39.46
N LEU A 353 30.67 10.89 38.61
CA LEU A 353 29.35 11.47 38.86
C LEU A 353 28.39 10.37 39.36
N LYS A 354 27.86 10.54 40.58
CA LYS A 354 26.87 9.60 41.13
C LYS A 354 25.53 9.79 40.42
N ILE A 355 24.94 8.74 39.87
CA ILE A 355 23.64 8.79 39.20
C ILE A 355 22.58 8.02 40.00
N LEU A 356 21.44 8.68 40.25
CA LEU A 356 20.28 8.12 40.92
C LEU A 356 19.11 7.99 39.94
N TYR A 357 18.47 6.82 39.93
CA TYR A 357 17.30 6.56 39.09
C TYR A 357 16.02 6.59 39.93
N PHE A 358 15.05 7.40 39.50
CA PHE A 358 13.76 7.55 40.17
C PHE A 358 12.61 7.10 39.25
N ALA A 359 11.77 6.17 39.72
CA ALA A 359 10.59 5.70 39.00
C ALA A 359 9.49 5.21 39.94
N GLU A 360 8.23 5.53 39.65
CA GLU A 360 7.06 5.07 40.42
C GLU A 360 6.32 3.94 39.69
N ILE A 361 6.96 2.77 39.61
CA ILE A 361 6.46 1.61 38.87
C ILE A 361 6.37 0.35 39.75
N LYS A 362 5.37 -0.47 39.45
CA LYS A 362 5.06 -1.71 40.20
C LYS A 362 5.88 -2.90 39.71
N GLU A 363 6.08 -3.04 38.41
CA GLU A 363 6.80 -4.14 37.75
C GLU A 363 8.07 -3.63 37.08
N VAL A 364 9.14 -4.43 37.14
CA VAL A 364 10.49 -4.11 36.66
C VAL A 364 11.11 -5.39 36.09
N ASP A 365 11.22 -5.49 34.77
CA ASP A 365 11.86 -6.66 34.12
C ASP A 365 13.36 -6.43 33.90
N TYR A 366 13.80 -5.16 33.82
CA TYR A 366 15.19 -4.76 33.65
C TYR A 366 15.47 -3.46 34.39
N PHE A 367 16.61 -3.37 35.07
CA PHE A 367 17.10 -2.12 35.67
C PHE A 367 18.62 -2.04 35.61
N LEU A 368 19.14 -0.88 35.25
CA LEU A 368 20.57 -0.60 35.22
C LEU A 368 20.93 0.46 36.27
N GLY A 369 21.67 0.05 37.30
CA GLY A 369 22.15 0.93 38.37
C GLY A 369 22.24 0.19 39.70
N GLU A 370 22.77 0.86 40.73
CA GLU A 370 22.93 0.25 42.06
C GLU A 370 21.60 0.14 42.82
N LYS A 371 20.71 1.12 42.65
CA LYS A 371 19.42 1.18 43.36
C LYS A 371 18.39 2.00 42.58
N LEU A 372 17.20 1.42 42.35
CA LEU A 372 16.04 2.13 41.82
C LEU A 372 15.23 2.72 42.98
N ILE A 373 15.04 4.04 42.98
CA ILE A 373 14.33 4.75 44.04
C ILE A 373 12.87 4.94 43.65
N LYS A 374 11.95 4.45 44.49
CA LYS A 374 10.51 4.40 44.19
C LYS A 374 9.65 5.39 44.97
N ASN A 375 10.24 6.14 45.90
CA ASN A 375 9.52 7.15 46.69
C ASN A 375 10.42 8.34 47.05
N ASN A 376 9.79 9.46 47.40
CA ASN A 376 10.47 10.73 47.67
C ASN A 376 11.38 10.70 48.91
N ASN A 377 10.99 9.97 49.95
CA ASN A 377 11.74 9.93 51.21
C ASN A 377 13.08 9.24 51.02
N ASP A 378 13.09 8.10 50.34
CA ASP A 378 14.31 7.37 50.01
C ASP A 378 15.24 8.19 49.11
N LEU A 379 14.68 8.97 48.19
CA LEU A 379 15.48 9.86 47.34
C LEU A 379 16.19 10.93 48.17
N LEU A 380 15.48 11.58 49.10
CA LEU A 380 16.10 12.57 50.00
C LEU A 380 17.18 11.95 50.89
N VAL A 381 16.98 10.71 51.35
CA VAL A 381 18.00 10.00 52.14
C VAL A 381 19.26 9.77 51.30
N GLU A 382 19.12 9.32 50.05
CA GLU A 382 20.28 9.07 49.17
C GLU A 382 20.99 10.34 48.68
N ILE A 383 20.30 11.48 48.62
CA ILE A 383 20.88 12.80 48.32
C ILE A 383 21.68 13.34 49.52
N LYS A 384 21.26 13.02 50.75
CA LYS A 384 21.85 13.55 51.99
C LYS A 384 22.97 12.66 52.57
N LYS A 385 23.17 11.46 52.04
CA LYS A 385 24.34 10.60 52.29
C LYS A 385 25.54 11.12 51.53
#